data_AF-A0A819J708-F1
#
_entry.id   AF-A0A819J708-F1
#
_cell.length_a   1.000
_cell.length_b   1.000
_cell.length_c   1.000
_cell.angle_alpha   90.00
_cell.angle_beta   90.00
_cell.angle_gamma   90.00
#
_symmetry.space_group_name_H-M   'P 1'
#
loop_
_entity.id
_entity.type
_entity.pdbx_description
1 polymer ?
#
loop_
_entity_poly.entity_id
_entity_poly.type
_entity_poly.pdbx_seq_one_letter_code
_entity_poly.pdbx_strand_id
1 'polypeptide(L)'
;MFPFIINYFTIKSGLLKSVLEIVEQPREAADNIVDTLHDSLLQRIKLRWLSLYNSIDRLLKVYEPLSSYFCDINNENEDITTCPPMIKAFFSSNMSKCTLYFLHQRLFDIQTKNLELQQYSTSIADLHRIITSLFKKKLNDRLEQTYFGYNTRLLLNSMSKDEQEKATSSFTKYLSNIIKYINKYYSEHSLLAET
;
A
#
# COMPACT_ATOMS: atom_id res chain seq x y z
N MET A 1 9.60 1.38 2.46
CA MET A 1 8.76 0.37 1.78
C MET A 1 8.20 -0.55 2.85
N PHE A 2 6.88 -0.71 2.94
CA PHE A 2 6.24 -1.41 4.06
C PHE A 2 6.04 -2.90 3.77
N PRO A 3 6.26 -3.83 4.73
CA PRO A 3 6.19 -5.26 4.50
C PRO A 3 4.80 -5.84 4.23
N PHE A 4 4.77 -6.90 3.40
CA PHE A 4 3.61 -7.75 3.14
C PHE A 4 3.53 -8.85 4.21
N ILE A 5 2.31 -9.22 4.62
CA ILE A 5 2.09 -10.35 5.52
C ILE A 5 1.57 -11.51 4.69
N ILE A 6 2.27 -12.63 4.81
CA ILE A 6 2.05 -13.83 4.03
C ILE A 6 1.83 -14.93 5.07
N ASN A 7 0.58 -15.32 5.32
CA ASN A 7 0.25 -16.45 6.17
C ASN A 7 -0.07 -17.65 5.27
N TYR A 8 0.54 -18.81 5.51
CA TYR A 8 0.25 -20.03 4.77
C TYR A 8 0.29 -21.27 5.67
N PHE A 9 -0.67 -22.17 5.46
CA PHE A 9 -0.72 -23.46 6.13
C PHE A 9 0.11 -24.50 5.36
N THR A 10 0.91 -25.29 6.08
CA THR A 10 1.67 -26.41 5.50
C THR A 10 1.23 -27.72 6.12
N ILE A 11 0.69 -28.63 5.30
CA ILE A 11 0.17 -29.96 5.73
C ILE A 11 1.27 -30.80 6.39
N LYS A 12 2.52 -30.69 5.91
CA LYS A 12 3.67 -31.44 6.45
C LYS A 12 4.04 -31.07 7.89
N SER A 13 3.78 -29.83 8.33
CA SER A 13 4.10 -29.37 9.68
C SER A 13 2.88 -29.24 10.60
N GLY A 14 1.65 -29.32 10.07
CA GLY A 14 0.42 -29.14 10.85
C GLY A 14 0.26 -27.75 11.47
N LEU A 15 1.13 -26.80 11.09
CA LEU A 15 1.25 -25.46 11.66
C LEU A 15 0.95 -24.40 10.60
N LEU A 16 0.26 -23.33 11.02
CA LEU A 16 0.05 -22.14 10.23
C LEU A 16 1.34 -21.31 10.25
N LYS A 17 2.12 -21.37 9.17
CA LYS A 17 3.35 -20.60 9.05
C LYS A 17 3.07 -19.24 8.47
N SER A 18 3.37 -18.17 9.20
CA SER A 18 3.51 -16.85 8.61
C SER A 18 4.94 -16.68 8.09
N VAL A 19 5.16 -16.05 6.94
CA VAL A 19 6.52 -15.70 6.45
C VAL A 19 7.27 -14.78 7.43
N LEU A 20 6.56 -14.25 8.42
CA LEU A 20 7.11 -13.79 9.70
C LEU A 20 6.52 -14.70 10.79
N GLU A 21 7.12 -15.87 11.04
CA GLU A 21 6.70 -16.77 12.11
C GLU A 21 7.54 -16.50 13.35
N ILE A 22 6.84 -16.13 14.41
CA ILE A 22 7.32 -15.99 15.78
C ILE A 22 7.69 -17.39 16.27
N VAL A 23 8.94 -17.57 16.70
CA VAL A 23 9.32 -18.73 17.50
C VAL A 23 8.99 -18.37 18.94
N GLU A 24 7.85 -18.83 19.47
CA GLU A 24 7.59 -18.74 20.91
C GLU A 24 8.57 -19.67 21.64
N GLN A 25 9.58 -19.10 22.28
CA GLN A 25 10.34 -19.80 23.31
C GLN A 25 9.87 -19.36 24.70
N PRO A 26 9.67 -20.30 25.64
CA PRO A 26 9.20 -19.97 26.98
C PRO A 26 10.40 -19.60 27.86
N ARG A 27 10.97 -18.39 27.74
CA ARG A 27 12.01 -17.93 28.69
C ARG A 27 11.97 -16.43 28.96
N GLU A 28 11.82 -16.05 30.23
CA GLU A 28 11.87 -14.68 30.76
C GLU A 28 13.29 -14.07 30.67
N ALA A 29 13.72 -13.66 29.47
CA ALA A 29 14.94 -12.87 29.27
C ALA A 29 14.64 -11.60 28.47
N ALA A 30 15.55 -10.62 28.52
CA ALA A 30 15.41 -9.31 27.85
C ALA A 30 15.10 -9.40 26.34
N ASP A 31 15.43 -10.53 25.72
CA ASP A 31 15.10 -10.86 24.33
C ASP A 31 13.57 -10.86 24.07
N ASN A 32 12.75 -11.26 25.05
CA ASN A 32 11.28 -11.19 24.93
C ASN A 32 10.75 -9.77 24.77
N ILE A 33 11.42 -8.75 25.32
CA ILE A 33 10.99 -7.35 25.12
C ILE A 33 11.22 -6.96 23.67
N VAL A 34 12.33 -7.41 23.08
CA VAL A 34 12.66 -7.18 21.67
C VAL A 34 11.68 -7.92 20.78
N ASP A 35 11.35 -9.18 21.09
CA ASP A 35 10.39 -9.98 20.32
C ASP A 35 8.96 -9.41 20.46
N THR A 36 8.52 -9.02 21.66
CA THR A 36 7.21 -8.39 21.88
C THR A 36 7.11 -7.03 21.19
N LEU A 37 8.19 -6.24 21.19
CA LEU A 37 8.26 -4.98 20.44
C LEU A 37 8.26 -5.23 18.93
N HIS A 38 9.01 -6.22 18.47
CA HIS A 38 9.03 -6.63 17.07
C HIS A 38 7.64 -7.07 16.61
N ASP A 39 6.94 -7.88 17.39
CA ASP A 39 5.58 -8.35 17.11
C ASP A 39 4.56 -7.21 17.15
N SER A 40 4.68 -6.31 18.11
CA SER A 40 3.86 -5.09 18.18
C SER A 40 4.10 -4.18 16.98
N LEU A 41 5.35 -4.07 16.52
CA LEU A 41 5.72 -3.30 15.34
C LEU A 41 5.17 -3.97 14.07
N LEU A 42 5.29 -5.28 13.94
CA LEU A 42 4.75 -6.06 12.83
C LEU A 42 3.23 -5.98 12.77
N GLN A 43 2.52 -6.15 13.89
CA GLN A 43 1.07 -5.96 13.99
C GLN A 43 0.65 -4.56 13.55
N ARG A 44 1.34 -3.52 14.03
CA ARG A 44 1.11 -2.15 13.58
C ARG A 44 1.35 -1.99 12.08
N ILE A 45 2.30 -2.70 11.49
CA ILE A 45 2.52 -2.68 10.03
C ILE A 45 1.36 -3.35 9.27
N LYS A 46 0.81 -4.47 9.78
CA LYS A 46 -0.38 -5.12 9.19
C LYS A 46 -1.57 -4.16 9.13
N LEU A 47 -1.76 -3.38 10.20
CA LEU A 47 -2.84 -2.41 10.33
C LEU A 47 -2.62 -1.13 9.49
N ARG A 48 -1.37 -0.75 9.22
CA ARG A 48 -1.03 0.51 8.51
C ARG A 48 -1.55 0.57 7.07
N TRP A 49 -1.51 -0.54 6.33
CA TRP A 49 -2.04 -0.57 4.95
C TRP A 49 -3.56 -0.45 4.90
N LEU A 50 -4.24 -1.19 5.79
CA LEU A 50 -5.70 -1.16 5.93
C LEU A 50 -6.19 0.22 6.34
N SER A 51 -5.48 0.87 7.28
CA SER A 51 -5.80 2.24 7.66
C SER A 51 -5.52 3.24 6.54
N LEU A 52 -4.45 3.06 5.76
CA LEU A 52 -4.06 4.02 4.73
C LEU A 52 -5.07 4.08 3.59
N TYR A 53 -5.53 2.93 3.10
CA TYR A 53 -6.59 2.89 2.10
C TYR A 53 -7.86 3.57 2.62
N ASN A 54 -8.33 3.19 3.81
CA ASN A 54 -9.54 3.76 4.41
C ASN A 54 -9.42 5.28 4.62
N SER A 55 -8.25 5.77 5.01
CA SER A 55 -7.98 7.21 5.16
C SER A 55 -8.02 7.94 3.82
N ILE A 56 -7.42 7.38 2.77
CA ILE A 56 -7.46 7.97 1.43
C ILE A 56 -8.88 7.92 0.87
N ASP A 57 -9.62 6.83 1.07
CA ASP A 57 -11.02 6.70 0.66
C ASP A 57 -11.91 7.76 1.31
N ARG A 58 -11.76 7.97 2.62
CA ARG A 58 -12.46 9.04 3.34
C ARG A 58 -12.07 10.41 2.82
N LEU A 59 -10.77 10.66 2.63
CA LEU A 59 -10.27 11.95 2.13
C LEU A 59 -10.82 12.26 0.74
N LEU A 60 -10.87 11.28 -0.16
CA LEU A 60 -11.40 11.45 -1.52
C LEU A 60 -12.90 11.78 -1.52
N LYS A 61 -13.69 11.21 -0.59
CA LYS A 61 -15.13 11.51 -0.44
C LYS A 61 -15.42 12.95 -0.03
N VAL A 62 -14.54 13.55 0.76
CA VAL A 62 -14.67 14.94 1.22
C VAL A 62 -13.65 15.88 0.57
N TYR A 63 -13.05 15.48 -0.56
CA TYR A 63 -11.94 16.21 -1.16
C TYR A 63 -12.34 17.61 -1.62
N GLU A 64 -13.44 17.75 -2.37
CA GLU A 64 -13.85 19.07 -2.88
C GLU A 64 -14.21 20.04 -1.75
N PRO A 65 -15.05 19.66 -0.76
CA PRO A 65 -15.34 20.55 0.37
C PRO A 65 -14.09 20.99 1.14
N LEU A 66 -13.14 20.08 1.37
CA LEU A 66 -11.88 20.41 2.04
C LEU A 66 -10.99 21.30 1.18
N SER A 67 -10.93 21.05 -0.12
CA SER A 67 -10.13 21.85 -1.05
C SER A 67 -10.62 23.30 -1.08
N SER A 68 -11.94 23.51 -1.23
CA SER A 68 -12.56 24.84 -1.14
C SER A 68 -12.25 25.49 0.20
N TYR A 69 -12.55 24.82 1.31
CA TYR A 69 -12.28 25.35 2.66
C TYR A 69 -10.84 25.83 2.84
N PHE A 70 -9.84 24.98 2.57
CA PHE A 70 -8.44 25.33 2.79
C PHE A 70 -7.88 26.36 1.79
N CYS A 71 -8.48 26.47 0.60
CA CYS A 71 -8.11 27.49 -0.38
C CYS A 71 -8.72 28.85 -0.02
N ASP A 72 -9.95 28.86 0.50
CA ASP A 72 -10.75 30.06 0.77
C ASP A 72 -10.40 30.75 2.10
N ILE A 73 -9.93 30.00 3.12
CA ILE A 73 -9.54 30.53 4.45
C ILE A 73 -8.57 31.73 4.40
N ASN A 74 -7.75 31.87 3.36
CA ASN A 74 -6.78 32.98 3.29
C ASN A 74 -7.29 34.22 2.56
N ASN A 75 -8.51 34.19 2.01
CA ASN A 75 -9.07 35.31 1.24
C ASN A 75 -9.97 36.22 2.08
N GLU A 76 -10.41 35.76 3.26
CA GLU A 76 -11.37 36.47 4.10
C GLU A 76 -10.80 36.72 5.50
N ASN A 77 -10.21 37.91 5.67
CA ASN A 77 -9.97 38.64 6.92
C ASN A 77 -8.77 38.23 7.79
N GLU A 78 -8.10 39.27 8.31
CA GLU A 78 -6.81 39.29 9.01
C GLU A 78 -6.75 38.61 10.40
N ASP A 79 -7.72 37.80 10.81
CA ASP A 79 -7.73 37.25 12.17
C ASP A 79 -7.85 35.71 12.26
N ILE A 80 -6.72 35.12 12.68
CA ILE A 80 -6.55 33.99 13.61
C ILE A 80 -6.41 32.56 13.04
N THR A 81 -6.64 32.25 11.76
CA THR A 81 -6.31 30.90 11.26
C THR A 81 -5.72 30.89 9.85
N THR A 82 -4.43 31.20 9.73
CA THR A 82 -3.69 31.02 8.47
C THR A 82 -3.59 29.53 8.13
N CYS A 83 -4.07 29.14 6.95
CA CYS A 83 -3.92 27.77 6.48
C CYS A 83 -2.43 27.45 6.25
N PRO A 84 -1.88 26.34 6.80
CA PRO A 84 -0.49 25.97 6.56
C PRO A 84 -0.15 25.92 5.06
N PRO A 85 0.94 26.55 4.60
CA PRO A 85 1.28 26.63 3.18
C PRO A 85 1.34 25.28 2.47
N MET A 86 1.76 24.24 3.19
CA MET A 86 1.86 22.87 2.68
C MET A 86 0.49 22.24 2.41
N ILE A 87 -0.51 22.52 3.26
CA ILE A 87 -1.88 22.00 3.08
C ILE A 87 -2.55 22.71 1.91
N LYS A 88 -2.38 24.04 1.81
CA LYS A 88 -2.85 24.81 0.67
C LYS A 88 -2.24 24.31 -0.63
N ALA A 89 -0.90 24.17 -0.68
CA ALA A 89 -0.19 23.64 -1.84
C ALA A 89 -0.67 22.22 -2.23
N PHE A 90 -1.00 21.39 -1.25
CA PHE A 90 -1.54 20.06 -1.50
C PHE A 90 -2.90 20.12 -2.21
N PHE A 91 -3.87 20.88 -1.71
CA PHE A 91 -5.22 20.96 -2.29
C PHE A 91 -5.28 21.76 -3.58
N SER A 92 -4.40 22.75 -3.76
CA SER A 92 -4.31 23.52 -5.01
C SER A 92 -3.63 22.76 -6.15
N SER A 93 -2.92 21.66 -5.87
CA SER A 93 -2.19 20.90 -6.89
C SER A 93 -3.01 19.73 -7.44
N ASN A 94 -3.27 19.75 -8.75
CA ASN A 94 -3.86 18.61 -9.47
C ASN A 94 -3.02 17.34 -9.33
N MET A 95 -1.70 17.48 -9.18
CA MET A 95 -0.77 16.36 -8.98
C MET A 95 -1.03 15.62 -7.66
N SER A 96 -1.40 16.35 -6.60
CA SER A 96 -1.75 15.75 -5.30
C SER A 96 -3.00 14.88 -5.40
N LYS A 97 -4.07 15.43 -6.02
CA LYS A 97 -5.33 14.69 -6.25
C LYS A 97 -5.11 13.48 -7.16
N CYS A 98 -4.29 13.64 -8.19
CA CYS A 98 -3.90 12.56 -9.08
C CYS A 98 -3.16 11.44 -8.34
N THR A 99 -2.27 11.81 -7.43
CA THR A 99 -1.53 10.86 -6.59
C THR A 99 -2.47 10.13 -5.63
N LEU A 100 -3.47 10.80 -5.05
CA LEU A 100 -4.49 10.16 -4.22
C LEU A 100 -5.32 9.13 -5.02
N TYR A 101 -5.77 9.47 -6.23
CA TYR A 101 -6.49 8.51 -7.08
C TYR A 101 -5.65 7.30 -7.45
N PHE A 102 -4.38 7.52 -7.81
CA PHE A 102 -3.44 6.44 -8.05
C PHE A 102 -3.30 5.54 -6.82
N LEU A 103 -3.01 6.11 -5.65
CA LEU A 103 -2.82 5.37 -4.41
C LEU A 103 -4.09 4.63 -4.00
N HIS A 104 -5.26 5.26 -4.07
CA HIS A 104 -6.55 4.63 -3.75
C HIS A 104 -6.74 3.34 -4.54
N GLN A 105 -6.55 3.40 -5.87
CA GLN A 105 -6.70 2.23 -6.73
C GLN A 105 -5.67 1.14 -6.40
N ARG A 106 -4.40 1.52 -6.17
CA ARG A 106 -3.33 0.55 -5.86
C ARG A 106 -3.52 -0.12 -4.51
N LEU A 107 -3.86 0.67 -3.51
CA LEU A 107 -4.08 0.20 -2.15
C LEU A 107 -5.30 -0.69 -2.06
N PHE A 108 -6.37 -0.41 -2.82
CA PHE A 108 -7.53 -1.29 -2.90
C PHE A 108 -7.16 -2.70 -3.39
N ASP A 109 -6.39 -2.77 -4.48
CA ASP A 109 -5.95 -4.04 -5.05
C ASP A 109 -5.08 -4.84 -4.06
N ILE A 110 -4.16 -4.16 -3.37
CA ILE A 110 -3.30 -4.76 -2.35
C ILE A 110 -4.11 -5.20 -1.13
N GLN A 111 -5.00 -4.34 -0.62
CA GLN A 111 -5.82 -4.61 0.55
C GLN A 111 -6.74 -5.81 0.34
N THR A 112 -7.38 -5.90 -0.83
CA THR A 112 -8.27 -7.02 -1.16
C THR A 112 -7.54 -8.36 -1.06
N LYS A 113 -6.29 -8.43 -1.55
CA LYS A 113 -5.49 -9.66 -1.46
C LYS A 113 -4.84 -9.87 -0.12
N ASN A 114 -4.47 -8.81 0.59
CA ASN A 114 -3.98 -8.92 1.96
C ASN A 114 -5.08 -9.50 2.88
N LEU A 115 -6.33 -9.07 2.72
CA LEU A 115 -7.47 -9.65 3.42
C LEU A 115 -7.70 -11.13 3.04
N GLU A 116 -7.53 -11.49 1.77
CA GLU A 116 -7.58 -12.90 1.32
C GLU A 116 -6.50 -13.75 2.02
N LEU A 117 -5.27 -13.23 2.13
CA LEU A 117 -4.12 -13.89 2.78
C LEU A 117 -4.23 -13.96 4.32
N GLN A 118 -5.05 -13.11 4.93
CA GLN A 118 -5.26 -13.11 6.38
C GLN A 118 -6.31 -14.14 6.82
N GLN A 119 -6.98 -14.82 5.88
CA GLN A 119 -7.94 -15.86 6.21
C GLN A 119 -7.21 -17.08 6.83
N TYR A 120 -7.79 -17.63 7.89
CA TYR A 120 -7.23 -18.73 8.69
C TYR A 120 -6.90 -20.00 7.87
N SER A 121 -7.46 -20.16 6.68
CA SER A 121 -7.34 -21.35 5.83
C SER A 121 -6.44 -21.15 4.60
N THR A 122 -5.63 -20.10 4.54
CA THR A 122 -4.78 -19.84 3.37
C THR A 122 -3.73 -20.93 3.22
N SER A 123 -3.83 -21.78 2.20
CA SER A 123 -2.82 -22.80 1.92
C SER A 123 -1.60 -22.21 1.20
N ILE A 124 -0.47 -22.94 1.17
CA ILE A 124 0.69 -22.53 0.35
C ILE A 124 0.35 -22.42 -1.15
N ALA A 125 -0.63 -23.21 -1.62
CA ALA A 125 -1.12 -23.16 -2.99
C ALA A 125 -1.95 -21.88 -3.23
N ASP A 126 -2.77 -21.46 -2.26
CA ASP A 126 -3.47 -20.18 -2.28
C ASP A 126 -2.50 -19.02 -2.25
N LEU A 127 -1.44 -19.12 -1.44
CA LEU A 127 -0.36 -18.16 -1.40
C LEU A 127 0.27 -17.97 -2.79
N HIS A 128 0.66 -19.08 -3.42
CA HIS A 128 1.27 -19.09 -4.74
C HIS A 128 0.32 -18.50 -5.79
N ARG A 129 -0.96 -18.87 -5.73
CA ARG A 129 -2.03 -18.37 -6.61
C ARG A 129 -2.23 -16.85 -6.42
N ILE A 130 -2.31 -16.37 -5.19
CA ILE A 130 -2.52 -14.95 -4.87
C ILE A 130 -1.32 -14.12 -5.31
N ILE A 131 -0.10 -14.58 -5.00
CA ILE A 131 1.13 -13.85 -5.36
C ILE A 131 1.32 -13.81 -6.87
N THR A 132 1.12 -14.94 -7.55
CA THR A 132 1.27 -15.02 -9.01
C THR A 132 0.18 -14.22 -9.73
N SER A 133 -1.08 -14.31 -9.29
CA SER A 133 -2.19 -13.60 -9.93
C SER A 133 -2.13 -12.08 -9.73
N LEU A 134 -1.83 -11.60 -8.51
CA LEU A 134 -1.81 -10.16 -8.26
C LEU A 134 -0.47 -9.52 -8.67
N PHE A 135 0.66 -10.09 -8.28
CA PHE A 135 1.95 -9.42 -8.44
C PHE A 135 2.63 -9.74 -9.77
N LYS A 136 2.61 -11.01 -10.22
CA LYS A 136 3.27 -11.38 -11.48
C LYS A 136 2.45 -11.06 -12.71
N LYS A 137 1.13 -11.19 -12.65
CA LYS A 137 0.25 -10.91 -13.79
C LYS A 137 -0.31 -9.49 -13.72
N LYS A 138 -1.19 -9.23 -12.75
CA LYS A 138 -1.94 -7.97 -12.69
C LYS A 138 -1.09 -6.70 -12.51
N LEU A 139 -0.01 -6.71 -11.72
CA LEU A 139 0.86 -5.53 -11.60
C LEU A 139 1.80 -5.35 -12.78
N ASN A 140 2.35 -6.42 -13.36
CA ASN A 140 3.20 -6.34 -14.55
C ASN A 140 2.39 -5.90 -15.78
N ASP A 141 1.22 -6.50 -16.04
CA ASP A 141 0.34 -6.11 -17.14
C ASP A 141 0.02 -4.60 -17.08
N ARG A 142 -0.19 -4.07 -15.89
CA ARG A 142 -0.49 -2.64 -15.68
C ARG A 142 0.73 -1.74 -15.77
N LEU A 143 1.92 -2.26 -15.47
CA LEU A 143 3.18 -1.55 -15.67
C LEU A 143 3.48 -1.46 -17.17
N GLU A 144 3.30 -2.55 -17.90
CA GLU A 144 3.43 -2.60 -19.37
C GLU A 144 2.40 -1.68 -20.06
N GLN A 145 1.15 -1.70 -19.61
CA GLN A 145 0.09 -0.87 -20.17
C GLN A 145 0.09 0.56 -19.63
N THR A 146 0.98 0.92 -18.70
CA THR A 146 0.97 2.22 -17.99
C THR A 146 -0.41 2.60 -17.44
N TYR A 147 -1.15 1.60 -16.95
CA TYR A 147 -2.54 1.79 -16.50
C TYR A 147 -2.62 2.12 -15.01
N PHE A 148 -2.88 3.40 -14.71
CA PHE A 148 -2.94 3.95 -13.35
C PHE A 148 -4.37 4.11 -12.79
N GLY A 149 -5.38 3.67 -13.53
CA GLY A 149 -6.80 3.81 -13.17
C GLY A 149 -7.51 4.92 -13.95
N TYR A 150 -8.84 4.82 -14.06
CA TYR A 150 -9.66 5.73 -14.85
C TYR A 150 -9.58 7.18 -14.36
N ASN A 151 -9.86 7.43 -13.08
CA ASN A 151 -9.82 8.78 -12.49
C ASN A 151 -8.42 9.40 -12.58
N THR A 152 -7.38 8.60 -12.35
CA THR A 152 -5.98 9.02 -12.52
C THR A 152 -5.71 9.43 -13.97
N ARG A 153 -6.16 8.64 -14.95
CA ARG A 153 -5.97 8.93 -16.38
C ARG A 153 -6.72 10.18 -16.82
N LEU A 154 -7.96 10.37 -16.37
CA LEU A 154 -8.73 11.59 -16.65
C LEU A 154 -7.98 12.83 -16.16
N LEU A 155 -7.48 12.79 -14.91
CA LEU A 155 -6.77 13.91 -14.32
C LEU A 155 -5.39 14.11 -14.95
N LEU A 156 -4.66 13.04 -15.27
CA LEU A 156 -3.41 13.10 -16.03
C LEU A 156 -3.60 13.83 -17.36
N ASN A 157 -4.61 13.45 -18.14
CA ASN A 157 -4.89 14.05 -19.44
C ASN A 157 -5.22 15.54 -19.36
N SER A 158 -5.67 16.03 -18.19
CA SER A 158 -5.97 17.45 -17.96
C SER A 158 -4.76 18.29 -17.52
N MET A 159 -3.65 17.65 -17.13
CA MET A 159 -2.43 18.32 -16.69
C MET A 159 -1.48 18.63 -17.85
N SER A 160 -0.45 19.43 -17.60
CA SER A 160 0.60 19.73 -18.60
C SER A 160 1.42 18.48 -18.96
N LYS A 161 2.05 18.47 -20.14
CA LYS A 161 2.87 17.32 -20.58
C LYS A 161 4.03 17.01 -19.62
N ASP A 162 4.68 18.03 -19.07
CA ASP A 162 5.77 17.87 -18.09
C ASP A 162 5.27 17.22 -16.78
N GLU A 163 4.11 17.64 -16.27
CA GLU A 163 3.50 17.04 -15.08
C GLU A 163 3.05 15.60 -15.32
N GLN A 164 2.50 15.31 -16.51
CA GLN A 164 2.12 13.96 -16.91
C GLN A 164 3.31 13.01 -16.93
N GLU A 165 4.45 13.44 -17.49
CA GLU A 165 5.68 12.65 -17.54
C GLU A 165 6.25 12.40 -16.15
N LYS A 166 6.32 13.45 -15.30
CA LYS A 166 6.77 13.34 -13.90
C LYS A 166 5.89 12.39 -13.09
N ALA A 167 4.57 12.48 -13.25
CA ALA A 167 3.61 11.61 -12.57
C ALA A 167 3.75 10.16 -13.03
N THR A 168 3.78 9.94 -14.34
CA THR A 168 3.93 8.61 -14.95
C THR A 168 5.22 7.94 -14.53
N SER A 169 6.34 8.67 -14.54
CA SER A 169 7.63 8.18 -14.06
C SER A 169 7.58 7.80 -12.58
N SER A 170 6.98 8.66 -11.74
CA SER A 170 6.84 8.42 -10.30
C SER A 170 5.97 7.20 -10.00
N PHE A 171 4.83 7.06 -10.67
CA PHE A 171 3.90 5.94 -10.51
C PHE A 171 4.50 4.62 -10.99
N THR A 172 5.21 4.64 -12.12
CA THR A 172 5.93 3.48 -12.65
C THR A 172 7.05 3.05 -11.72
N LYS A 173 7.82 4.00 -11.19
CA LYS A 173 8.86 3.74 -10.20
C LYS A 173 8.28 3.11 -8.94
N TYR A 174 7.17 3.64 -8.42
CA TYR A 174 6.45 3.05 -7.29
C TYR A 174 6.04 1.60 -7.54
N LEU A 175 5.41 1.31 -8.69
CA LEU A 175 5.01 -0.05 -9.06
C LEU A 175 6.21 -0.98 -9.18
N SER A 176 7.29 -0.55 -9.84
CA SER A 176 8.49 -1.36 -9.98
C SER A 176 9.13 -1.70 -8.64
N ASN A 177 9.11 -0.75 -7.68
CA ASN A 177 9.63 -0.99 -6.33
C ASN A 177 8.78 -2.02 -5.58
N ILE A 178 7.44 -1.96 -5.68
CA ILE A 178 6.55 -2.96 -5.08
C ILE A 178 6.82 -4.34 -5.68
N ILE A 179 6.90 -4.45 -7.01
CA ILE A 179 7.15 -5.72 -7.69
C ILE A 179 8.51 -6.29 -7.26
N LYS A 180 9.57 -5.46 -7.25
CA LYS A 180 10.91 -5.88 -6.81
C LYS A 180 10.91 -6.38 -5.37
N TYR A 181 10.23 -5.66 -4.47
CA TYR A 181 10.11 -6.07 -3.08
C TYR A 181 9.47 -7.45 -2.95
N ILE A 182 8.35 -7.66 -3.62
CA ILE A 182 7.60 -8.90 -3.48
C ILE A 182 8.36 -10.05 -4.13
N ASN A 183 8.95 -9.82 -5.30
CA ASN A 183 9.79 -10.82 -5.94
C ASN A 183 10.95 -11.21 -5.02
N LYS A 184 11.63 -10.26 -4.39
CA LYS A 184 12.70 -10.53 -3.42
C LYS A 184 12.21 -11.46 -2.30
N TYR A 185 11.12 -11.10 -1.61
CA TYR A 185 10.60 -11.92 -0.50
C TYR A 185 10.07 -13.27 -0.97
N TYR A 186 9.42 -13.31 -2.13
CA TYR A 186 8.90 -14.56 -2.69
C TYR A 186 10.02 -15.50 -3.16
N SER A 187 11.12 -14.97 -3.73
CA SER A 187 12.28 -15.77 -4.11
C SER A 187 13.11 -16.22 -2.91
N GLU A 188 13.27 -15.36 -1.90
CA GLU A 188 14.00 -15.68 -0.66
C GLU A 188 13.25 -16.74 0.17
N HIS A 189 11.91 -16.70 0.16
CA HIS A 189 11.05 -17.71 0.80
C HIS A 189 10.52 -18.75 -0.18
N SER A 190 11.26 -19.02 -1.26
CA SER A 190 11.00 -20.12 -2.19
C SER A 190 11.08 -21.46 -1.47
N LEU A 191 9.99 -21.82 -0.79
CA LEU A 191 9.62 -23.15 -0.32
C LEU A 191 9.34 -24.12 -1.49
N LEU A 192 9.67 -23.69 -2.73
CA LEU A 192 9.45 -24.39 -3.99
C LEU A 192 10.74 -24.50 -4.82
N ALA A 193 11.91 -24.20 -4.25
CA ALA A 193 13.19 -24.47 -4.92
C ALA A 193 13.59 -25.96 -4.87
N GLU A 194 12.83 -26.78 -4.15
CA GLU A 194 13.01 -28.24 -4.06
C GLU A 194 11.71 -28.97 -4.36
N THR A 195 11.28 -28.93 -5.63
CA THR A 195 10.52 -30.03 -6.26
C THR A 195 10.92 -30.13 -7.72
#